data_AF-A0AA42BE46-F1
#
_entry.id   AF-A0AA42BE46-F1
#
_cell.length_a   1.000
_cell.length_b   1.000
_cell.length_c   1.000
_cell.angle_alpha   90.00
_cell.angle_beta   90.00
_cell.angle_gamma   90.00
#
_symmetry.space_group_name_H-M   'P 1'
#
loop_
_entity.id
_entity.type
_entity.pdbx_description
1 polymer ?
#
loop_
_entity_poly.entity_id
_entity_poly.type
_entity_poly.pdbx_seq_one_letter_code
_entity_poly.pdbx_strand_id
1 'polypeptide(L)' 'MPLRATADQRGRLATEAEITAAVRDYLRLVGAWELKVLGGLGQRPGVPDVLACVQGRFVAIEVKRPGRRPTPR' A
#
# COMPACT_ATOMS: atom_id res chain seq x y z
N MET A 1 7.10 37.23 -8.43
CA MET A 1 6.40 36.04 -7.90
C MET A 1 5.82 35.27 -9.07
N PRO A 2 6.30 34.06 -9.41
CA PRO A 2 5.60 33.25 -10.42
C PRO A 2 4.49 32.44 -9.74
N LEU A 3 3.27 32.59 -10.26
CA LEU A 3 2.12 31.74 -9.97
C LEU A 3 2.47 30.31 -10.40
N ARG A 4 2.53 29.36 -9.46
CA ARG A 4 2.72 27.95 -9.79
C ARG A 4 1.46 27.44 -10.48
N ALA A 5 1.61 26.97 -11.71
CA ALA A 5 0.57 26.29 -12.45
C ALA A 5 -0.02 25.15 -11.59
N THR A 6 -1.32 25.21 -11.35
CA THR A 6 -2.10 24.10 -10.81
C THR A 6 -2.18 23.03 -11.90
N ALA A 7 -1.16 22.17 -11.96
CA ALA A 7 -1.19 21.01 -12.83
C ALA A 7 -2.41 20.16 -12.48
N ASP A 8 -3.23 19.92 -13.49
CA ASP A 8 -4.42 19.07 -13.45
C ASP A 8 -4.07 17.69 -12.87
N GLN A 9 -4.59 17.38 -11.68
CA GLN A 9 -4.32 16.13 -10.96
C GLN A 9 -5.12 14.93 -11.50
N ARG A 10 -5.92 15.12 -12.56
CA ARG A 10 -6.93 14.14 -13.03
C ARG A 10 -6.40 12.96 -13.83
N GLY A 11 -5.10 12.91 -14.17
CA GLY A 11 -4.53 11.89 -15.06
C GLY A 11 -3.50 10.92 -14.46
N ARG A 12 -3.05 11.13 -13.21
CA ARG A 12 -2.00 10.29 -12.62
C ARG A 12 -2.62 9.11 -11.86
N LEU A 13 -2.31 7.89 -12.30
CA LEU A 13 -2.61 6.69 -11.52
C LEU A 13 -1.77 6.68 -10.23
N ALA A 14 -2.41 6.30 -9.13
CA ALA A 14 -1.72 6.14 -7.85
C ALA A 14 -0.61 5.09 -7.95
N THR A 15 0.54 5.41 -7.38
CA THR A 15 1.66 4.49 -7.23
C THR A 15 1.33 3.43 -6.19
N GLU A 16 2.04 2.29 -6.24
CA GLU A 16 1.87 1.23 -5.24
C GLU A 16 2.15 1.76 -3.83
N ALA A 17 3.18 2.59 -3.67
CA ALA A 17 3.54 3.21 -2.40
C ALA A 17 2.44 4.12 -1.84
N GLU A 18 1.76 4.91 -2.70
CA GLU A 18 0.64 5.75 -2.28
C GLU A 18 -0.57 4.92 -1.86
N ILE A 19 -0.86 3.83 -2.58
CA ILE A 19 -1.93 2.90 -2.22
C ILE A 19 -1.59 2.20 -0.89
N THR A 20 -0.36 1.73 -0.72
CA THR A 20 0.11 1.13 0.54
C THR A 20 0.00 2.11 1.70
N ALA A 21 0.34 3.39 1.50
CA ALA A 21 0.19 4.42 2.52
C ALA A 21 -1.29 4.61 2.90
N ALA A 22 -2.18 4.74 1.92
CA ALA A 22 -3.62 4.88 2.17
C ALA A 22 -4.22 3.67 2.91
N VAL A 23 -3.80 2.45 2.57
CA VAL A 23 -4.20 1.23 3.29
C VAL A 23 -3.76 1.29 4.76
N ARG A 24 -2.50 1.67 5.01
CA ARG A 24 -1.97 1.77 6.38
C ARG A 24 -2.67 2.85 7.20
N ASP A 25 -2.97 3.99 6.58
CA ASP A 25 -3.71 5.07 7.23
C ASP A 25 -5.14 4.64 7.59
N TYR A 26 -5.82 3.89 6.71
CA TYR A 26 -7.11 3.29 7.03
C TYR A 26 -7.02 2.29 8.19
N LEU A 27 -6.02 1.40 8.19
CA LEU A 27 -5.82 0.44 9.28
C LEU A 27 -5.62 1.15 10.62
N ARG A 28 -4.81 2.21 10.66
CA ARG A 28 -4.62 3.03 11.87
C ARG A 28 -5.90 3.73 12.30
N LEU A 29 -6.66 4.27 11.34
CA LEU A 29 -7.94 4.93 11.60
C LEU A 29 -8.94 3.99 12.28
N VAL A 30 -8.99 2.71 11.89
CA VAL A 30 -9.87 1.71 12.51
C VAL A 30 -9.26 1.06 13.77
N GLY A 31 -8.13 1.57 14.27
CA GLY A 31 -7.48 1.09 15.48
C GLY A 31 -6.75 -0.24 15.33
N ALA A 32 -6.39 -0.65 14.11
CA ALA A 32 -5.64 -1.87 13.87
C ALA A 32 -4.13 -1.68 14.11
N TRP A 33 -3.48 -2.74 14.59
CA TRP A 33 -2.01 -2.83 14.53
C TRP A 33 -1.59 -3.18 13.10
N GLU A 34 -0.54 -2.53 12.58
CA GLU A 34 -0.01 -2.78 11.24
C GLU A 34 1.52 -2.85 11.22
N LEU A 35 2.04 -3.68 10.32
CA LEU A 35 3.44 -3.80 9.98
C LEU A 35 3.58 -3.79 8.45
N LYS A 36 4.20 -2.73 7.93
CA LYS A 36 4.69 -2.72 6.55
C LYS A 36 5.93 -3.60 6.44
N VAL A 37 5.92 -4.55 5.51
CA VAL A 37 7.09 -5.37 5.21
C VAL A 37 8.04 -4.57 4.33
N LEU A 38 9.32 -4.49 4.74
CA LEU A 38 10.38 -3.91 3.93
C LEU A 38 10.93 -5.01 3.01
N GLY A 39 10.55 -4.97 1.73
CA GLY A 39 11.11 -5.85 0.71
C GLY A 39 12.63 -5.68 0.59
N GLY A 40 13.35 -6.79 0.45
CA GLY A 40 14.81 -6.78 0.35
C GLY A 40 15.39 -8.08 -0.21
N LEU A 41 16.71 -8.06 -0.45
CA LEU A 41 17.47 -9.23 -0.88
C LEU A 41 17.30 -10.38 0.13
N GLY A 42 16.89 -11.55 -0.37
CA GLY A 42 16.65 -12.74 0.46
C GLY A 42 15.22 -12.88 0.99
N GLN A 43 14.31 -11.93 0.73
CA GLN A 43 12.90 -12.10 1.10
C GLN A 43 12.28 -13.26 0.31
N ARG A 44 11.62 -14.18 1.03
CA ARG A 44 10.85 -15.26 0.39
C ARG A 44 9.76 -14.66 -0.51
N PRO A 45 9.62 -15.13 -1.75
CA PRO A 45 8.55 -14.65 -2.59
C PRO A 45 7.16 -15.04 -2.05
N GLY A 46 6.17 -14.13 -2.17
CA GLY A 46 4.82 -14.32 -1.64
C GLY A 46 4.59 -13.79 -0.22
N VAL A 47 5.61 -13.17 0.39
CA VAL A 47 5.43 -12.37 1.62
C VAL A 47 4.61 -11.11 1.29
N PRO A 48 3.55 -10.80 2.06
CA PRO A 48 2.66 -9.66 1.79
C PRO A 48 3.35 -8.32 2.01
N ASP A 49 2.86 -7.26 1.37
CA ASP A 49 3.34 -5.88 1.56
C ASP A 49 3.03 -5.33 2.96
N VAL A 50 1.86 -5.69 3.53
CA VAL A 50 1.41 -5.27 4.87
C VAL A 50 0.81 -6.46 5.61
N LEU A 51 1.17 -6.61 6.88
CA LEU A 51 0.49 -7.48 7.84
C LEU A 51 -0.25 -6.61 8.86
N ALA A 52 -1.46 -6.98 9.23
CA ALA A 52 -2.22 -6.25 10.24
C ALA A 52 -2.99 -7.18 11.17
N CYS A 53 -3.30 -6.70 12.38
CA CYS A 53 -4.23 -7.34 13.31
C CYS A 53 -5.44 -6.43 13.49
N VAL A 54 -6.59 -6.88 12.98
CA VAL A 54 -7.86 -6.15 12.98
C VAL A 54 -8.83 -6.93 13.86
N GLN A 55 -9.24 -6.38 15.01
CA GLN A 55 -10.20 -7.01 15.93
C GLN A 55 -9.84 -8.47 16.28
N GLY A 56 -8.55 -8.72 16.57
CA GLY A 56 -8.04 -10.06 16.91
C GLY A 56 -7.84 -11.01 15.73
N ARG A 57 -8.04 -10.55 14.48
CA ARG A 57 -7.78 -11.33 13.27
C ARG A 57 -6.56 -10.81 12.52
N PHE A 58 -5.63 -11.71 12.22
CA PHE A 58 -4.51 -11.38 11.37
C PHE A 58 -4.92 -11.37 9.90
N VAL A 59 -4.58 -10.30 9.19
CA VAL A 59 -4.81 -10.12 7.75
C VAL A 59 -3.49 -9.80 7.04
N ALA A 60 -3.26 -10.48 5.93
CA ALA A 60 -2.14 -10.24 5.02
C ALA A 60 -2.65 -9.48 3.79
N ILE A 61 -2.02 -8.36 3.46
CA ILE A 61 -2.46 -7.46 2.40
C ILE A 61 -1.33 -7.32 1.37
N GLU A 62 -1.58 -7.81 0.17
CA GLU A 62 -0.75 -7.57 -1.01
C GLU A 62 -1.31 -6.38 -1.78
N VAL A 63 -0.48 -5.37 -2.04
CA VAL A 63 -0.86 -4.16 -2.75
C VAL A 63 -0.35 -4.24 -4.19
N LYS A 64 -1.19 -3.82 -5.14
CA LYS A 64 -0.83 -3.73 -6.55
C LYS A 64 -1.39 -2.45 -7.15
N ARG A 65 -0.67 -1.89 -8.12
CA ARG A 65 -1.17 -0.78 -8.95
C ARG A 65 -2.42 -1.19 -9.73
N PRO A 66 -3.31 -0.23 -10.08
CA PRO A 66 -4.42 -0.49 -10.99
C PRO A 66 -3.96 -1.18 -12.28
N GLY A 67 -4.66 -2.23 -12.71
CA GLY A 67 -4.31 -3.01 -13.89
C GLY A 67 -3.18 -4.03 -13.70
N ARG A 68 -2.58 -4.14 -12.51
CA ARG A 68 -1.61 -5.19 -12.17
C ARG A 68 -2.28 -6.31 -11.38
N ARG A 69 -1.83 -7.54 -11.62
CA ARG A 69 -2.26 -8.74 -10.90
C ARG A 69 -1.12 -9.27 -10.04
N PRO A 70 -1.41 -9.91 -8.90
CA PRO A 70 -0.43 -10.71 -8.20
C PRO A 70 0.15 -11.77 -9.14
N THR A 71 1.44 -12.07 -9.01
CA THR A 71 2.06 -13.18 -9.72
C THR A 71 1.47 -14.48 -9.18
N PRO A 72 0.90 -15.37 -10.03
CA PRO A 72 0.49 -16.70 -9.59
C PRO A 72 1.70 -17.45 -9.02
N ARG A 73 1.57 -18.02 -7.83
CA ARG A 73 2.57 -18.85 -7.19
C ARG A 73 1.90 -20.06 -6.56
#